data_AF-A0A3Q0IWE9-F1
#
_entry.id   AF-A0A3Q0IWE9-F1
#
_cell.length_a   1.000
_cell.length_b   1.000
_cell.length_c   1.000
_cell.angle_alpha   90.00
_cell.angle_beta   90.00
_cell.angle_gamma   90.00
#
_symmetry.space_group_name_H-M   'P 1'
#
loop_
_entity.id
_entity.type
_entity.pdbx_description
1 polymer ?
#
loop_
_entity_poly.entity_id
_entity_poly.type
_entity_poly.pdbx_seq_one_letter_code
_entity_poly.pdbx_strand_id
1 'polypeptide(L)'
;MSLVLSVDRLDYTKGLVHRLKAFETLLEKHPEHLEKVTLLQIAVPSRTDVKEYQDLKEEMDQLVGRINGRFTTPNWSPIRYIYGCISQDELASFYRDAAVALVTPLRDGESHCIKECSAPPR
;
A
#
# COMPACT_ATOMS: atom_id res chain seq x y z
N MET A 1 -9.84 3.27 15.69
CA MET A 1 -9.31 2.56 14.50
C MET A 1 -8.22 3.45 13.93
N SER A 2 -6.99 2.96 13.83
CA SER A 2 -5.84 3.70 13.33
C SER A 2 -5.57 3.30 11.89
N LEU A 3 -5.61 4.26 10.98
CA LEU A 3 -5.29 4.04 9.57
C LEU A 3 -3.82 4.38 9.33
N VAL A 4 -3.08 3.42 8.78
CA VAL A 4 -1.71 3.59 8.30
C VAL A 4 -1.78 3.77 6.79
N LEU A 5 -1.46 4.96 6.30
CA LEU A 5 -1.45 5.27 4.87
C LEU A 5 -0.06 5.06 4.30
N SER A 6 0.04 4.39 3.15
CA SER A 6 1.27 4.28 2.39
C SER A 6 1.01 4.47 0.91
N VAL A 7 1.75 5.39 0.28
CA VAL A 7 1.58 5.76 -1.12
C VAL A 7 2.94 5.72 -1.79
N ASP A 8 3.11 4.81 -2.75
CA ASP A 8 4.35 4.62 -3.47
C ASP A 8 4.07 4.25 -4.93
N ARG A 9 5.05 4.49 -5.80
CA ARG A 9 5.06 3.84 -7.12
C ARG A 9 5.27 2.34 -6.92
N LEU A 10 4.63 1.54 -7.77
CA LEU A 10 4.96 0.13 -7.88
C LEU A 10 6.40 0.03 -8.41
N ASP A 11 7.37 -0.11 -7.52
CA ASP A 11 8.79 -0.18 -7.85
C ASP A 11 9.51 -1.02 -6.79
N TYR A 12 10.37 -1.94 -7.25
CA TYR A 12 11.06 -2.90 -6.38
C TYR A 12 12.01 -2.22 -5.40
N THR A 13 12.46 -0.99 -5.69
CA THR A 13 13.29 -0.17 -4.80
C THR A 13 12.50 0.45 -3.63
N LYS A 14 11.17 0.33 -3.60
CA LYS A 14 10.33 0.87 -2.51
C LYS A 14 10.07 -0.11 -1.39
N GLY A 15 10.50 -1.37 -1.52
CA GLY A 15 10.36 -2.34 -0.44
C GLY A 15 8.92 -2.67 -0.06
N LEU A 16 7.96 -2.49 -0.97
CA LEU A 16 6.52 -2.69 -0.72
C LEU A 16 6.20 -4.08 -0.17
N VAL A 17 6.85 -5.10 -0.74
CA VAL A 17 6.78 -6.50 -0.28
C VAL A 17 7.24 -6.65 1.17
N HIS A 18 8.34 -6.01 1.55
CA HIS A 18 8.88 -6.06 2.91
C HIS A 18 7.93 -5.39 3.89
N ARG A 19 7.29 -4.29 3.48
CA ARG A 19 6.27 -3.59 4.28
C ARG A 19 5.06 -4.49 4.55
N LEU A 20 4.54 -5.19 3.54
CA LEU A 20 3.45 -6.13 3.74
C LEU A 20 3.83 -7.28 4.69
N LYS A 21 5.02 -7.86 4.52
CA LYS A 21 5.53 -8.93 5.39
C LYS A 21 5.73 -8.44 6.84
N ALA A 22 6.23 -7.22 7.01
CA ALA A 22 6.37 -6.60 8.33
C ALA A 22 5.01 -6.34 8.99
N PHE A 23 4.03 -5.88 8.22
CA PHE A 23 2.67 -5.69 8.72
C PHE A 23 2.00 -7.01 9.12
N GLU A 24 2.19 -8.08 8.33
CA GLU A 24 1.77 -9.42 8.73
C GLU A 24 2.41 -9.84 10.05
N THR A 25 3.74 -9.70 10.17
CA THR A 25 4.46 -10.07 11.41
C THR A 25 3.97 -9.26 12.62
N LEU A 26 3.62 -7.98 12.41
CA LEU A 26 3.01 -7.15 13.45
C LEU A 26 1.68 -7.77 13.92
N LEU A 27 0.78 -8.11 13.00
CA LEU A 27 -0.53 -8.70 13.34
C LEU A 27 -0.39 -10.08 14.00
N GLU A 28 0.62 -10.87 13.62
CA GLU A 28 0.91 -12.17 14.23
C GLU A 28 1.45 -12.06 15.66
N LYS A 29 2.42 -11.16 15.87
CA LYS A 29 3.12 -11.04 17.16
C LYS A 29 2.37 -10.18 18.17
N HIS A 30 1.53 -9.27 17.67
CA HIS A 30 0.80 -8.28 18.45
C HIS A 30 -0.70 -8.34 18.15
N PRO A 31 -1.41 -9.40 18.62
CA PRO A 31 -2.84 -9.56 18.39
C PRO A 31 -3.68 -8.41 18.96
N GLU A 32 -3.13 -7.62 19.90
CA GLU A 32 -3.75 -6.40 20.41
C GLU A 32 -4.04 -5.36 19.33
N HIS A 33 -3.39 -5.44 18.16
CA HIS A 33 -3.61 -4.55 17.02
C HIS A 33 -4.64 -5.07 16.00
N LEU A 34 -5.10 -6.33 16.13
CA LEU A 34 -6.18 -6.87 15.29
C LEU A 34 -7.44 -6.03 15.46
N GLU A 35 -8.13 -5.74 14.35
CA GLU A 35 -9.32 -4.88 14.30
C GLU A 35 -9.12 -3.45 14.81
N LYS A 36 -7.88 -3.04 15.11
CA LYS A 36 -7.55 -1.69 15.56
C LYS A 36 -6.71 -0.92 14.55
N VAL A 37 -5.96 -1.62 13.70
CA VAL A 37 -5.08 -1.02 12.71
C VAL A 37 -5.44 -1.53 11.32
N THR A 38 -5.50 -0.62 10.33
CA THR A 38 -5.64 -0.99 8.92
C THR A 38 -4.53 -0.32 8.11
N LEU A 39 -3.89 -1.08 7.22
CA LEU A 39 -2.94 -0.56 6.25
C LEU A 39 -3.68 -0.22 4.96
N LEU A 40 -3.64 1.05 4.54
CA LEU A 40 -4.03 1.49 3.20
C LEU A 40 -2.77 1.65 2.35
N GLN A 41 -2.55 0.69 1.44
CA GLN A 41 -1.43 0.71 0.49
C GLN A 41 -1.94 1.13 -0.89
N ILE A 42 -1.41 2.26 -1.38
CA ILE A 42 -1.68 2.77 -2.71
C ILE A 42 -0.41 2.57 -3.53
N ALA A 43 -0.52 1.79 -4.60
CA ALA A 43 0.56 1.50 -5.53
C ALA A 43 0.23 2.13 -6.89
N VAL A 44 0.95 3.21 -7.22
CA VAL A 44 0.77 3.88 -8.51
C VAL A 44 1.49 3.07 -9.59
N PRO A 45 0.81 2.67 -10.68
CA PRO A 45 1.41 1.95 -11.78
C PRO A 45 2.65 2.67 -12.33
N SER A 46 3.70 1.91 -12.60
CA SER A 46 4.93 2.42 -13.19
C SER A 46 5.52 1.34 -14.09
N ARG A 47 5.96 1.73 -15.30
CA ARG A 47 6.67 0.84 -16.25
C ARG A 47 5.96 -0.52 -16.43
N THR A 48 4.66 -0.48 -16.71
CA THR A 48 3.78 -1.68 -16.78
C THR A 48 4.18 -2.70 -17.84
N ASP A 49 4.96 -2.29 -18.83
CA ASP A 49 5.41 -3.15 -19.93
C ASP A 49 6.69 -3.94 -19.58
N VAL A 50 7.26 -3.70 -18.40
CA VAL A 50 8.48 -4.34 -17.92
C VAL A 50 8.12 -5.51 -17.02
N LYS A 51 8.65 -6.70 -17.35
CA LYS A 51 8.32 -7.97 -16.66
C LYS A 51 8.55 -7.90 -15.15
N GLU A 52 9.63 -7.26 -14.70
CA GLU A 52 9.97 -7.13 -13.29
C GLU A 52 8.92 -6.35 -12.50
N TYR A 53 8.26 -5.36 -13.13
CA TYR A 53 7.18 -4.61 -12.52
C TYR A 53 5.87 -5.41 -12.50
N GLN A 54 5.63 -6.26 -13.50
CA GLN A 54 4.50 -7.19 -13.52
C GLN A 54 4.65 -8.27 -12.43
N ASP A 55 5.83 -8.89 -12.34
CA ASP A 55 6.16 -9.88 -11.32
C ASP A 55 6.00 -9.28 -9.91
N LEU A 56 6.44 -8.03 -9.70
CA LEU A 56 6.24 -7.32 -8.43
C LEU A 56 4.76 -7.09 -8.11
N LYS A 57 3.95 -6.70 -9.10
CA LYS A 57 2.51 -6.54 -8.92
C LYS A 57 1.87 -7.86 -8.50
N GLU A 58 2.22 -8.96 -9.16
CA GLU A 58 1.70 -10.29 -8.82
C GLU A 58 2.09 -10.71 -7.41
N GLU A 59 3.36 -10.49 -7.00
CA GLU A 59 3.79 -10.77 -5.63
C GLU A 59 2.99 -9.93 -4.61
N MET A 60 2.77 -8.65 -4.89
CA MET A 60 1.94 -7.78 -4.05
C MET A 60 0.51 -8.30 -3.92
N ASP A 61 -0.14 -8.61 -5.04
CA ASP A 61 -1.53 -9.10 -5.07
C ASP A 61 -1.67 -10.41 -4.28
N GLN A 62 -0.73 -11.35 -4.45
CA GLN A 62 -0.69 -12.62 -3.72
C GLN A 62 -0.49 -12.41 -2.22
N LEU A 63 0.42 -11.52 -1.82
CA LEU A 63 0.67 -11.23 -0.41
C LEU A 63 -0.53 -10.57 0.26
N VAL A 64 -1.14 -9.56 -0.39
CA VAL A 64 -2.35 -8.91 0.11
C VAL A 64 -3.46 -9.93 0.27
N GLY A 65 -3.70 -10.76 -0.76
CA GLY A 65 -4.73 -11.80 -0.73
C GLY A 65 -4.50 -12.80 0.41
N ARG A 66 -3.26 -13.26 0.60
CA ARG A 66 -2.89 -14.19 1.67
C ARG A 66 -3.08 -13.60 3.07
N ILE A 67 -2.61 -12.37 3.30
CA ILE A 67 -2.72 -11.70 4.60
C ILE A 67 -4.19 -11.40 4.90
N ASN A 68 -4.92 -10.82 3.94
CA ASN A 68 -6.35 -10.57 4.12
C ASN A 68 -7.11 -11.87 4.35
N GLY A 69 -6.84 -12.94 3.60
CA GLY A 69 -7.51 -14.24 3.80
C GLY A 69 -7.30 -14.84 5.18
N ARG A 70 -6.20 -14.50 5.86
CA ARG A 70 -5.88 -15.00 7.20
C ARG A 70 -6.48 -14.19 8.33
N PHE A 71 -6.50 -12.86 8.22
CA PHE A 71 -6.87 -11.97 9.33
C PHE A 71 -8.17 -11.18 9.12
N THR A 72 -8.74 -11.19 7.92
CA THR A 72 -10.02 -10.49 7.66
C THR A 72 -11.13 -11.08 8.52
N THR A 73 -11.91 -10.20 9.14
CA THR A 73 -13.14 -10.53 9.84
C THR A 73 -14.33 -9.87 9.12
N PRO A 74 -15.59 -10.21 9.45
CA PRO A 74 -16.75 -9.59 8.80
C PRO A 74 -16.78 -8.06 8.88
N ASN A 75 -16.12 -7.47 9.88
CA ASN A 75 -16.15 -6.02 10.14
C ASN A 75 -14.82 -5.33 9.86
N TRP A 76 -13.76 -6.07 9.52
CA TRP A 76 -12.42 -5.51 9.39
C TRP A 76 -11.58 -6.24 8.34
N SER A 77 -10.93 -5.44 7.48
CA SER A 77 -9.92 -5.90 6.55
C SER A 77 -8.58 -5.26 6.95
N PRO A 78 -7.51 -6.06 7.14
CA PRO A 78 -6.24 -5.56 7.63
C PRO A 78 -5.51 -4.73 6.58
N ILE A 79 -5.60 -5.10 5.29
CA ILE A 79 -4.96 -4.38 4.19
C ILE A 79 -6.00 -3.95 3.16
N ARG A 80 -6.12 -2.65 2.94
CA ARG A 80 -6.78 -2.04 1.79
C ARG A 80 -5.72 -1.72 0.75
N TYR A 81 -5.77 -2.39 -0.39
CA TYR A 81 -4.79 -2.22 -1.46
C TYR A 81 -5.45 -1.60 -2.69
N ILE A 82 -4.86 -0.50 -3.19
CA ILE A 82 -5.31 0.20 -4.39
C ILE A 82 -4.15 0.20 -5.38
N TYR A 83 -4.32 -0.51 -6.50
CA TYR A 83 -3.43 -0.41 -7.64
C TYR A 83 -4.01 0.58 -8.64
N GLY A 84 -3.46 1.78 -8.72
CA GLY A 84 -4.01 2.84 -9.55
C GLY A 84 -3.60 4.24 -9.13
N CYS A 85 -4.15 5.19 -9.85
CA CYS A 85 -3.99 6.61 -9.59
C CYS A 85 -5.18 7.10 -8.76
N ILE A 86 -4.93 7.94 -7.75
CA ILE A 86 -5.98 8.59 -6.97
C ILE A 86 -5.85 10.11 -7.13
N SER A 87 -7.00 10.79 -7.12
CA SER A 87 -7.01 12.25 -7.22
C SER A 87 -6.35 12.88 -5.99
N GLN A 88 -5.88 14.13 -6.15
CA GLN A 88 -5.30 14.87 -5.04
C GLN A 88 -6.32 15.09 -3.92
N ASP A 89 -7.60 15.23 -4.25
CA ASP A 89 -8.69 15.40 -3.28
C ASP A 89 -8.95 14.12 -2.48
N GLU A 90 -8.97 12.96 -3.14
CA GLU A 90 -9.06 11.66 -2.47
C GLU A 90 -7.86 11.40 -1.57
N LEU A 91 -6.66 11.71 -2.07
CA LEU A 91 -5.42 11.59 -1.30
C LEU A 91 -5.47 12.48 -0.06
N ALA A 92 -5.90 13.74 -0.21
CA ALA A 92 -6.06 14.66 0.90
C ALA A 92 -7.10 14.15 1.92
N SER A 93 -8.15 13.47 1.47
CA SER A 93 -9.09 12.79 2.36
C SER A 93 -8.42 11.67 3.14
N PHE A 94 -7.67 10.79 2.48
CA PHE A 94 -6.94 9.73 3.15
C PHE A 94 -5.91 10.26 4.15
N TYR A 95 -5.22 11.36 3.83
CA TYR A 95 -4.30 12.01 4.78
C TYR A 95 -5.02 12.60 5.99
N ARG A 96 -6.23 13.15 5.82
CA ARG A 96 -7.03 13.63 6.96
C ARG A 96 -7.50 12.50 7.87
N ASP A 97 -7.81 11.34 7.30
CA ASP A 97 -8.31 10.18 8.04
C ASP A 97 -7.18 9.28 8.58
N ALA A 98 -5.95 9.41 8.07
CA ALA A 98 -4.80 8.62 8.48
C ALA A 98 -4.22 9.10 9.82
N ALA A 99 -4.03 8.15 10.74
CA ALA A 99 -3.35 8.40 12.01
C ALA A 99 -1.83 8.47 11.84
N VAL A 100 -1.28 7.76 10.84
CA VAL A 100 0.15 7.70 10.51
C VAL A 100 0.33 7.57 8.99
N ALA A 101 1.20 8.39 8.40
CA ALA A 101 1.65 8.24 7.01
C ALA A 101 3.02 7.57 6.97
N LEU A 102 3.11 6.40 6.35
CA LEU A 102 4.31 5.58 6.24
C LEU A 102 4.90 5.70 4.83
N VAL A 103 5.97 6.50 4.72
CA VAL A 103 6.78 6.67 3.49
C VAL A 103 8.13 5.98 3.72
N THR A 104 8.33 4.77 3.18
CA THR A 104 9.55 3.97 3.43
C THR A 104 10.24 3.50 2.13
N PRO A 105 10.84 4.40 1.34
CA PRO A 105 11.63 3.99 0.17
C PRO A 105 12.98 3.37 0.60
N LEU A 106 13.45 2.31 -0.08
CA LEU A 106 14.78 1.72 0.21
C LEU A 106 15.92 2.58 -0.35
N ARG A 107 15.67 3.32 -1.44
CA ARG A 107 16.48 4.46 -1.95
C ARG A 107 15.54 5.44 -2.65
N ASP A 108 15.68 6.74 -2.41
CA ASP A 108 14.95 7.77 -3.15
C ASP A 108 15.81 9.01 -3.41
N GLY A 109 15.70 9.54 -4.63
CA GLY A 109 16.30 10.82 -5.03
C GLY A 109 15.37 11.98 -4.73
N GLU A 110 14.09 11.88 -5.09
CA GLU A 110 13.01 12.82 -4.74
C GLU A 110 11.63 12.14 -4.97
N SER A 111 10.72 12.18 -4.00
CA SER A 111 9.40 11.54 -4.09
C SER A 111 8.37 12.41 -4.83
N HIS A 112 8.49 12.53 -6.16
CA HIS A 112 7.58 13.33 -7.01
C HIS A 112 6.31 12.60 -7.48
N CYS A 113 6.01 11.41 -6.94
CA CYS A 113 4.89 10.55 -7.36
C CYS A 113 3.52 11.26 -7.40
N ILE A 114 3.36 12.34 -6.62
CA ILE A 114 2.11 13.10 -6.47
C ILE A 114 1.82 14.01 -7.69
N LYS A 115 2.85 14.46 -8.43
CA LYS A 115 2.66 15.37 -9.59
C LYS A 115 2.34 14.66 -10.91
N GLU A 116 2.67 13.37 -11.03
CA GLU A 116 2.54 12.63 -12.30
C GLU A 116 1.14 12.07 -12.56
N CYS A 117 0.22 12.14 -11.58
CA CYS A 117 -1.15 11.65 -11.71
C CYS A 117 -2.06 12.67 -12.41
N SER A 118 -1.60 13.23 -13.54
CA SER A 118 -2.32 14.24 -14.33
C SER A 118 -2.91 13.73 -15.65
N ALA A 119 -3.05 12.42 -15.84
CA ALA A 119 -3.88 11.90 -16.94
C ALA A 119 -4.41 10.48 -16.62
N PRO A 120 -5.73 10.24 -16.71
CA PRO A 120 -6.24 8.88 -16.76
C PRO A 120 -5.78 8.21 -18.08
N PRO A 121 -5.43 6.91 -18.08
CA PRO A 121 -5.23 6.18 -19.32
C PRO A 121 -6.55 6.17 -20.11
N ARG A 122 -6.49 6.53 -21.40
CA ARG A 122 -7.61 6.38 -22.34
C ARG A 122 -7.89 4.92 -22.63
#